data_AF-A0A7J8RK06-F1
#
_entry.id   AF-A0A7J8RK06-F1
#
_cell.length_a   1.000
_cell.length_b   1.000
_cell.length_c   1.000
_cell.angle_alpha   90.00
_cell.angle_beta   90.00
_cell.angle_gamma   90.00
#
_symmetry.space_group_name_H-M   'P 1'
#
loop_
_entity.id
_entity.type
_entity.pdbx_description
1 polymer ?
#
loop_
_entity_poly.entity_id
_entity_poly.type
_entity_poly.pdbx_seq_one_letter_code
_entity_poly.pdbx_strand_id
1 'polypeptide(L)' 'MNTEFLGTIFKPSKQVTYEDNPVINYYYMKSNVDTLQIIQLGLSLLDA' A
#
# COMPACT_ATOMS: atom_id res chain seq x y z
N MET A 1 -5.22 4.04 -12.99
CA MET A 1 -4.03 4.63 -12.35
C MET A 1 -3.29 3.53 -11.60
N ASN A 2 -1.98 3.51 -11.68
CA ASN A 2 -1.11 2.56 -10.97
C ASN A 2 0.09 3.31 -10.37
N THR A 3 0.63 2.83 -9.24
CA THR A 3 1.79 3.44 -8.56
C THR A 3 2.81 2.38 -8.20
N GLU A 4 4.09 2.70 -8.36
CA GLU A 4 5.19 1.81 -7.96
C GLU A 4 6.05 2.42 -6.84
N PHE A 5 6.42 1.58 -5.88
CA PHE A 5 7.22 1.92 -4.70
C PHE A 5 8.33 0.88 -4.49
N LEU A 6 9.29 1.17 -3.60
CA LEU A 6 10.33 0.23 -3.16
C LEU A 6 9.79 -0.89 -2.23
N GLY A 7 8.67 -1.50 -2.60
CA GLY A 7 8.05 -2.60 -1.88
C GLY A 7 7.36 -2.18 -0.57
N THR A 8 7.62 -2.90 0.51
CA THR A 8 6.96 -2.73 1.82
C THR A 8 7.97 -2.92 2.94
N ILE A 9 8.07 -1.95 3.85
CA ILE A 9 8.97 -1.96 5.01
C ILE A 9 8.22 -2.50 6.23
N PHE A 10 7.08 -1.90 6.57
CA PHE A 10 6.28 -2.32 7.72
C PHE A 10 5.34 -3.44 7.29
N LYS A 11 5.55 -4.65 7.82
CA LYS A 11 4.73 -5.82 7.50
C LYS A 11 4.03 -6.32 8.76
N PRO A 12 2.73 -6.66 8.68
CA PRO A 12 2.06 -7.36 9.77
C PRO A 12 2.74 -8.72 10.00
N SER A 13 2.72 -9.18 11.24
CA SER A 13 3.07 -10.57 11.53
C SER A 13 2.00 -11.50 10.94
N LYS A 14 2.34 -12.77 10.70
CA LYS A 14 1.39 -13.75 10.16
C LYS A 14 0.12 -13.83 11.00
N GLN A 15 0.23 -13.77 12.32
CA GLN A 15 -0.89 -13.82 13.25
C GLN A 15 -1.86 -12.65 13.04
N VAL A 16 -1.31 -11.44 12.88
CA VAL A 16 -2.09 -10.22 12.64
C VAL A 16 -2.76 -10.24 11.25
N THR A 17 -2.14 -10.88 10.26
CA THR A 17 -2.77 -11.06 8.93
C THR A 17 -4.03 -11.94 8.99
N TYR A 18 -4.10 -12.91 9.90
CA TYR A 18 -5.28 -13.79 10.05
C TYR A 18 -6.45 -13.14 10.77
N GLU A 19 -6.25 -11.98 11.40
CA GLU A 19 -7.34 -11.25 12.07
C GLU A 19 -8.32 -10.61 11.06
N ASP A 20 -7.93 -10.53 9.78
CA ASP A 20 -8.70 -9.97 8.65
C ASP A 20 -9.38 -8.61 8.98
N ASN A 21 -8.73 -7.83 9.85
CA ASN A 21 -9.25 -6.56 10.33
C ASN A 21 -8.84 -5.43 9.37
N PRO A 22 -9.78 -4.78 8.66
CA PRO A 22 -9.46 -3.76 7.67
C PRO A 22 -8.79 -2.52 8.29
N VAL A 23 -9.04 -2.24 9.58
CA VAL A 23 -8.42 -1.13 10.31
C VAL A 23 -6.91 -1.35 10.43
N ILE A 24 -6.50 -2.59 10.69
CA ILE A 24 -5.09 -2.94 10.81
C ILE A 24 -4.40 -2.80 9.43
N ASN A 25 -5.03 -3.31 8.37
CA ASN A 25 -4.52 -3.18 7.00
C ASN A 25 -4.32 -1.72 6.61
N TYR A 26 -5.28 -0.85 6.96
CA TYR A 26 -5.18 0.59 6.72
C TYR A 26 -3.96 1.21 7.41
N TYR A 27 -3.71 0.90 8.68
CA TYR A 27 -2.57 1.47 9.41
C TYR A 27 -1.22 1.01 8.87
N TYR A 28 -1.10 -0.25 8.44
CA TYR A 28 0.11 -0.72 7.76
C TYR A 28 0.29 -0.05 6.39
N MET A 29 -0.78 0.09 5.59
CA MET A 29 -0.73 0.81 4.32
C MET A 29 -0.29 2.27 4.55
N LYS A 30 -0.93 2.98 5.48
CA LYS A 30 -0.61 4.37 5.82
C LYS A 30 0.85 4.53 6.24
N SER A 31 1.33 3.69 7.14
CA SER A 31 2.72 3.78 7.63
C SER A 31 3.74 3.57 6.50
N ASN A 32 3.47 2.68 5.55
CA ASN A 32 4.33 2.48 4.39
C ASN A 32 4.24 3.64 3.40
N VAL A 33 3.05 4.17 3.11
CA VAL A 33 2.86 5.31 2.20
C VAL A 33 3.48 6.60 2.77
N ASP A 34 3.37 6.82 4.08
CA ASP A 34 3.97 7.98 4.76
C ASP A 34 5.51 7.93 4.74
N THR A 35 6.11 6.73 4.58
CA THR A 35 7.56 6.51 4.65
C THR A 35 8.20 6.33 3.27
N LEU A 36 7.52 5.67 2.33
CA LEU A 36 8.05 5.32 1.02
C LEU A 36 7.80 6.42 -0.01
N GLN A 37 8.83 6.74 -0.78
CA GLN A 37 8.70 7.64 -1.92
C GLN A 37 8.14 6.90 -3.14
N ILE A 38 7.22 7.54 -3.86
CA ILE A 38 6.71 7.06 -5.16
C ILE A 38 7.87 7.08 -6.16
N ILE A 39 8.08 5.95 -6.86
CA ILE A 39 9.04 5.86 -7.96
C ILE A 39 8.36 6.22 -9.28
N GLN A 40 7.18 5.64 -9.52
CA GLN A 40 6.45 5.82 -10.77
C GLN A 40 4.95 5.97 -10.53
N LEU A 41 4.32 6.76 -11.40
CA LEU A 41 2.87 6.95 -11.48
C LEU A 41 2.41 6.69 -12.92
N GLY A 42 1.69 5.59 -13.13
CA GLY A 42 1.09 5.21 -14.40
C GLY A 42 -0.36 5.70 -14.50
N LEU A 43 -0.67 6.40 -15.59
CA LEU A 43 -2.02 6.89 -15.89
C LEU A 43 -2.49 6.32 -17.23
N SER A 44 -3.75 5.92 -17.28
CA SER A 44 -4.43 5.53 -18.51
C SER A 44 -5.74 6.29 -18.56
N LEU A 45 -5.94 7.04 -19.65
CA LEU A 45 -7.17 7.77 -19.91
C LEU A 45 -8.01 6.95 -20.88
N LEU A 46 -9.32 6.95 -20.66
CA LEU A 46 -10.30 6.37 -21.57
C LEU A 46 -11.18 7.51 -22.07
N ASP A 47 -11.45 7.51 -23.37
CA ASP A 47 -12.46 8.39 -23.96
C ASP A 47 -13.86 7.97 -23.46
N ALA A 48 -14.75 8.96 -23.34
CA ALA A 48 -16.10 8.83 -22.78
C ALA A 48 -17.10 8.19 -23.75
#